data_AF-A0A7S4MN77-F1
#
_entry.id   AF-A0A7S4MN77-F1
#
_cell.length_a   1.000
_cell.length_b   1.000
_cell.length_c   1.000
_cell.angle_alpha   90.00
_cell.angle_beta   90.00
_cell.angle_gamma   90.00
#
_symmetry.space_group_name_H-M   'P 1'
#
loop_
_entity.id
_entity.type
_entity.pdbx_description
1 polymer ?
#
loop_
_entity_poly.entity_id
_entity_poly.type
_entity_poly.pdbx_seq_one_letter_code
_entity_poly.pdbx_strand_id
1 'polypeptide(L)'
;MADSRDEKRWMAKEIDRKARKMKQEEVARIALLVERAMATDPRLKREKERIAEEKRRKEEDRRKKKEEEEKKQREEAAEQAKQKAERQKIEKEEKAKAKATKDAEKKQMRKARQLLRKSVIAAYQSDGDATWGSMEDMNDDVELLCDSLDLDALGKLSDELGGPKATEGGGTPNLSVLPKVKQSAEDARLARGQAKKAAEAKRDQGRAAMAKKEAAARAAQASKPFTKEELAALAKAVKKYPPGGANRWNAISLFINNMCKPEIPRTKEECIERYNAIASGAGAGGAAASGGDAAAGGTGGGV
;
A
#
# COMPACT_ATOMS: atom_id res chain seq x y z
N MET A 1 44.49 -71.25 -51.50
CA MET A 1 43.88 -71.84 -50.29
C MET A 1 44.66 -71.29 -49.10
N ALA A 2 44.00 -70.87 -48.02
CA ALA A 2 44.72 -70.46 -46.80
C ALA A 2 44.98 -71.70 -45.94
N ASP A 3 46.24 -71.88 -45.55
CA ASP A 3 46.71 -73.09 -44.89
C ASP A 3 46.53 -73.05 -43.36
N SER A 4 46.24 -71.89 -42.76
CA SER A 4 45.97 -71.77 -41.32
C SER A 4 44.58 -71.19 -40.99
N ARG A 5 44.04 -71.56 -39.82
CA ARG A 5 42.75 -71.06 -39.30
C ARG A 5 42.77 -69.54 -39.10
N ASP A 6 43.90 -69.00 -38.65
CA ASP A 6 44.07 -67.57 -38.38
C ASP A 6 44.11 -66.76 -39.67
N GLU A 7 44.74 -67.30 -40.71
CA GLU A 7 44.73 -66.71 -42.05
C GLU A 7 43.30 -66.67 -42.64
N LYS A 8 42.51 -67.74 -42.47
CA LYS A 8 41.08 -67.74 -42.87
C LYS A 8 40.27 -66.69 -42.11
N ARG A 9 40.48 -66.53 -40.80
CA ARG A 9 39.81 -65.50 -39.98
C ARG A 9 40.22 -64.09 -40.38
N TRP A 10 41.50 -63.88 -40.68
CA TRP A 10 42.02 -62.60 -41.13
C TRP A 10 41.44 -62.21 -42.49
N MET A 11 41.46 -63.13 -43.46
CA MET A 11 40.84 -62.90 -44.77
C MET A 11 39.33 -62.63 -44.68
N ALA A 12 38.60 -63.37 -43.84
CA ALA A 12 37.17 -63.11 -43.63
C ALA A 12 36.92 -61.71 -43.04
N LYS A 13 37.72 -61.27 -42.07
CA LYS A 13 37.64 -59.89 -41.54
C LYS A 13 37.95 -58.84 -42.60
N GLU A 14 38.92 -59.10 -43.48
CA GLU A 14 39.28 -58.18 -44.57
C GLU A 14 38.16 -58.09 -45.62
N ILE A 15 37.55 -59.23 -45.97
CA ILE A 15 36.37 -59.28 -46.86
C ILE A 15 35.20 -58.51 -46.24
N ASP A 16 34.90 -58.73 -44.95
CA ASP A 16 33.85 -58.01 -44.24
C ASP A 16 34.13 -56.50 -44.16
N ARG A 17 35.39 -56.10 -43.94
CA ARG A 17 35.77 -54.68 -43.92
C ARG A 17 35.54 -54.04 -45.29
N LYS A 18 35.95 -54.71 -46.37
CA LYS A 18 35.70 -54.23 -47.74
C LYS A 18 34.22 -54.18 -48.06
N ALA A 19 33.45 -55.21 -47.70
CA ALA A 19 32.00 -55.24 -47.89
C ALA A 19 31.29 -54.12 -47.13
N ARG A 20 31.68 -53.85 -45.88
CA ARG A 20 31.15 -52.73 -45.08
C ARG A 20 31.48 -51.37 -45.71
N LYS A 21 32.71 -51.19 -46.21
CA LYS A 21 33.11 -49.95 -46.88
C LYS A 21 32.30 -49.71 -48.16
N MET A 22 32.15 -50.73 -49.00
CA MET A 22 31.29 -50.67 -50.20
C MET A 22 29.84 -50.34 -49.85
N LYS A 23 29.30 -50.94 -48.78
CA LYS A 23 27.95 -50.63 -48.29
C LYS A 23 27.84 -49.20 -47.79
N GLN A 24 28.82 -48.70 -47.05
CA GLN A 24 28.84 -47.32 -46.55
C GLN A 24 28.88 -46.31 -47.70
N GLU A 25 29.73 -46.55 -48.70
CA GLU A 25 29.82 -45.71 -49.90
C GLU A 25 28.51 -45.72 -50.70
N GLU A 26 27.86 -46.88 -50.86
CA GLU A 26 26.58 -46.95 -51.55
C GLU A 26 25.46 -46.24 -50.78
N VAL A 27 25.42 -46.37 -49.45
CA VAL A 27 24.47 -45.62 -48.61
C VAL A 27 24.71 -44.11 -48.73
N ALA A 28 25.97 -43.66 -48.72
CA ALA A 28 26.31 -42.25 -48.91
C ALA A 28 25.91 -41.75 -50.31
N ARG A 29 26.12 -42.58 -51.35
CA ARG A 29 25.68 -42.28 -52.72
C ARG A 29 24.16 -42.13 -52.81
N ILE A 30 23.40 -43.03 -52.20
CA ILE A 30 21.94 -42.95 -52.13
C ILE A 30 21.49 -41.68 -51.39
N ALA A 31 22.11 -41.36 -50.25
CA ALA A 31 21.79 -40.14 -49.49
C ALA A 31 22.02 -38.87 -50.33
N LEU A 32 23.15 -38.78 -51.04
CA LEU A 32 23.45 -37.65 -51.92
C LEU A 32 22.46 -37.54 -53.09
N LEU A 33 22.05 -38.67 -53.67
CA LEU A 33 21.03 -38.71 -54.72
C LEU A 33 19.70 -38.15 -54.21
N VAL A 34 19.28 -38.57 -53.01
CA VAL A 34 18.04 -38.10 -52.38
C VAL A 34 18.11 -36.60 -52.07
N GLU A 35 19.22 -36.13 -51.50
CA GLU A 35 19.41 -34.71 -51.19
C GLU A 35 19.32 -33.84 -52.45
N ARG A 36 19.99 -34.24 -53.53
CA ARG A 36 19.94 -33.54 -54.82
C ARG A 36 18.52 -33.54 -55.40
N ALA A 37 17.83 -34.69 -55.38
CA ALA A 37 16.45 -34.77 -55.84
C ALA A 37 15.51 -33.86 -55.04
N MET A 38 15.66 -33.82 -53.71
CA MET A 38 14.88 -32.95 -52.83
C MET A 38 15.21 -31.46 -53.01
N ALA A 39 16.45 -31.12 -53.37
CA ALA A 39 16.87 -29.75 -53.65
C ALA A 39 16.29 -29.22 -54.97
N THR A 40 16.12 -30.10 -55.96
CA THR A 40 15.60 -29.74 -57.29
C THR A 40 14.08 -29.88 -57.42
N ASP A 41 13.40 -30.65 -56.57
CA ASP A 41 11.93 -30.80 -56.64
C ASP A 41 11.21 -29.44 -56.51
N PRO A 42 10.46 -29.00 -57.54
CA PRO A 42 9.78 -27.70 -57.54
C PRO A 42 8.77 -27.52 -56.40
N ARG A 43 8.15 -28.60 -55.90
CA ARG A 43 7.18 -28.55 -54.79
C ARG A 43 7.88 -28.22 -53.48
N LEU A 44 8.99 -28.91 -53.20
CA LEU A 44 9.79 -28.66 -51.99
C LEU A 44 10.43 -27.27 -52.02
N LYS A 45 10.84 -26.79 -53.20
CA LYS A 45 11.36 -25.43 -53.36
C LYS A 45 10.29 -24.38 -53.04
N ARG A 46 9.09 -24.51 -53.62
CA ARG A 46 7.96 -23.62 -53.32
C ARG A 46 7.57 -23.64 -51.83
N GLU A 47 7.58 -24.82 -51.22
CA GLU A 47 7.28 -24.96 -49.79
C GLU A 47 8.33 -24.25 -48.91
N LYS A 48 9.62 -24.43 -49.21
CA LYS A 48 10.72 -23.75 -48.50
C LYS A 48 10.63 -22.23 -48.64
N GLU A 49 10.35 -21.72 -49.85
CA GLU A 49 10.17 -20.30 -50.12
C GLU A 49 8.98 -19.73 -49.35
N ARG A 50 7.84 -20.44 -49.33
CA ARG A 50 6.66 -20.03 -48.55
C ARG A 50 6.96 -19.95 -47.05
N ILE A 51 7.63 -20.95 -46.49
CA ILE A 51 8.04 -20.96 -45.08
C ILE A 51 9.03 -19.82 -44.78
N ALA A 52 9.98 -19.54 -45.69
CA ALA A 52 10.93 -18.46 -45.52
C ALA A 52 10.25 -17.08 -45.57
N GLU A 53 9.31 -16.88 -46.50
CA GLU A 53 8.53 -15.66 -46.60
C GLU A 53 7.63 -15.45 -45.38
N GLU A 54 6.96 -16.49 -44.90
CA GLU A 54 6.16 -16.42 -43.67
C GLU A 54 7.01 -16.05 -42.45
N LYS A 55 8.23 -16.61 -42.34
CA LYS A 55 9.17 -16.23 -41.28
C LYS A 55 9.61 -14.76 -41.40
N ARG A 56 9.93 -14.29 -42.60
CA ARG A 56 10.32 -12.90 -42.86
C ARG A 56 9.18 -11.93 -42.53
N ARG A 57 7.95 -12.24 -42.97
CA ARG A 57 6.76 -11.43 -42.63
C ARG A 57 6.54 -11.36 -41.12
N LYS A 58 6.61 -12.49 -40.41
CA LYS A 58 6.51 -12.52 -38.94
C LYS A 58 7.60 -11.71 -38.24
N GLU A 59 8.82 -11.74 -38.77
CA GLU A 59 9.93 -10.94 -38.22
C GLU A 59 9.77 -9.44 -38.47
N GLU A 60 9.36 -9.06 -39.68
CA GLU A 60 9.06 -7.67 -40.03
C GLU A 60 7.89 -7.11 -39.20
N ASP A 61 6.81 -7.88 -39.01
CA ASP A 61 5.69 -7.49 -38.16
C ASP A 61 6.12 -7.36 -36.70
N ARG A 62 6.97 -8.26 -36.20
CA ARG A 62 7.55 -8.15 -34.85
C ARG A 62 8.45 -6.92 -34.73
N ARG A 63 9.21 -6.57 -35.76
CA ARG A 63 10.06 -5.37 -35.76
C ARG A 63 9.23 -4.10 -35.76
N LYS A 64 8.20 -4.02 -36.61
CA LYS A 64 7.27 -2.88 -36.67
C LYS A 64 6.54 -2.68 -35.35
N LYS A 65 6.05 -3.75 -34.72
CA LYS A 65 5.40 -3.69 -33.40
C LYS A 65 6.34 -3.16 -32.31
N LYS A 66 7.61 -3.61 -32.29
CA LYS A 66 8.61 -3.11 -31.34
C LYS A 66 8.94 -1.64 -31.56
N GLU A 67 9.08 -1.21 -32.81
CA GLU A 67 9.39 0.18 -33.16
C GLU A 67 8.22 1.13 -32.82
N GLU A 68 6.98 0.69 -33.05
CA GLU A 68 5.77 1.43 -32.65
C GLU A 68 5.63 1.52 -31.12
N GLU A 69 5.90 0.43 -30.40
CA GLU A 69 5.90 0.40 -28.94
C GLU A 69 7.01 1.28 -28.35
N GLU A 70 8.22 1.24 -28.89
CA GLU A 70 9.34 2.10 -28.46
C GLU A 70 9.04 3.58 -28.74
N LYS A 71 8.44 3.91 -29.88
CA LYS A 71 8.02 5.27 -30.20
C LYS A 71 6.95 5.76 -29.22
N LYS A 72 5.94 4.92 -28.92
CA LYS A 72 4.89 5.24 -27.94
C LYS A 72 5.45 5.40 -26.53
N GLN A 73 6.36 4.52 -26.09
CA GLN A 73 7.04 4.64 -24.81
C GLN A 73 7.90 5.91 -24.72
N ARG A 74 8.56 6.31 -25.82
CA ARG A 74 9.35 7.54 -25.88
C ARG A 74 8.47 8.79 -25.85
N GLU A 75 7.33 8.79 -26.53
CA GLU A 75 6.35 9.87 -26.49
C GLU A 75 5.71 10.01 -25.09
N GLU A 76 5.29 8.89 -24.48
CA GLU A 76 4.75 8.86 -23.11
C GLU A 76 5.80 9.30 -22.09
N ALA A 77 7.06 8.87 -22.22
CA ALA A 77 8.15 9.30 -21.33
C ALA A 77 8.45 10.80 -21.49
N ALA A 78 8.42 11.33 -22.71
CA ALA A 78 8.61 12.76 -22.97
C ALA A 78 7.44 13.60 -22.41
N GLU A 79 6.20 13.12 -22.54
CA GLU A 79 5.03 13.78 -21.98
C GLU A 79 5.04 13.75 -20.45
N GLN A 80 5.35 12.61 -19.83
CA GLN A 80 5.51 12.49 -18.39
C GLN A 80 6.65 13.38 -17.87
N ALA A 81 7.76 13.51 -18.60
CA ALA A 81 8.85 14.42 -18.23
C ALA A 81 8.40 15.89 -18.26
N LYS A 82 7.63 16.30 -19.30
CA LYS A 82 7.05 17.66 -19.39
C LYS A 82 6.06 17.92 -18.26
N GLN A 83 5.13 17.00 -18.00
CA GLN A 83 4.14 17.13 -16.92
C GLN A 83 4.83 17.18 -15.54
N LYS A 84 5.88 16.38 -15.30
CA LYS A 84 6.65 16.45 -14.05
C LYS A 84 7.39 17.78 -13.91
N ALA A 85 7.99 18.29 -14.98
CA ALA A 85 8.67 19.59 -14.96
C ALA A 85 7.70 20.76 -14.71
N GLU A 86 6.51 20.73 -15.31
CA GLU A 86 5.46 21.73 -15.09
C GLU A 86 4.90 21.66 -13.68
N ARG A 87 4.57 20.46 -13.17
CA ARG A 87 4.14 20.26 -11.78
C ARG A 87 5.18 20.75 -10.77
N GLN A 88 6.47 20.49 -11.01
CA GLN A 88 7.54 21.00 -10.15
C GLN A 88 7.66 22.53 -10.19
N LYS A 89 7.41 23.17 -11.33
CA LYS A 89 7.38 24.64 -11.41
C LYS A 89 6.19 25.21 -10.64
N ILE A 90 4.99 24.68 -10.86
CA ILE A 90 3.79 25.10 -10.14
C ILE A 90 3.97 24.90 -8.63
N GLU A 91 4.47 23.73 -8.19
CA GLU A 91 4.70 23.44 -6.78
C GLU A 91 5.75 24.38 -6.15
N LYS A 92 6.82 24.73 -6.88
CA LYS A 92 7.81 25.70 -6.42
C LYS A 92 7.23 27.11 -6.28
N GLU A 93 6.42 27.54 -7.26
CA GLU A 93 5.74 28.84 -7.21
C GLU A 93 4.70 28.90 -6.08
N GLU A 94 3.90 27.85 -5.89
CA GLU A 94 2.96 27.77 -4.78
C GLU A 94 3.66 27.74 -3.43
N LYS A 95 4.77 26.99 -3.29
CA LYS A 95 5.58 27.01 -2.06
C LYS A 95 6.19 28.39 -1.80
N ALA A 96 6.64 29.09 -2.84
CA ALA A 96 7.17 30.45 -2.70
C ALA A 96 6.08 31.45 -2.28
N LYS A 97 4.90 31.40 -2.92
CA LYS A 97 3.73 32.23 -2.56
C LYS A 97 3.22 31.91 -1.15
N ALA A 98 3.13 30.64 -0.79
CA ALA A 98 2.74 30.19 0.55
C ALA A 98 3.76 30.61 1.61
N LYS A 99 5.07 30.63 1.29
CA LYS A 99 6.09 31.13 2.21
C LYS A 99 6.00 32.65 2.36
N ALA A 100 5.84 33.38 1.26
CA ALA A 100 5.71 34.84 1.28
C ALA A 100 4.47 35.32 2.07
N THR A 101 3.32 34.66 1.87
CA THR A 101 2.09 34.93 2.62
C THR A 101 2.26 34.62 4.10
N LYS A 102 2.79 33.44 4.47
CA LYS A 102 3.08 33.09 5.87
C LYS A 102 4.06 34.05 6.54
N ASP A 103 5.08 34.51 5.82
CA ASP A 103 6.06 35.46 6.37
C ASP A 103 5.44 36.86 6.55
N ALA A 104 4.56 37.29 5.65
CA ALA A 104 3.79 38.53 5.78
C ALA A 104 2.80 38.48 6.96
N GLU A 105 2.04 37.38 7.09
CA GLU A 105 1.11 37.14 8.19
C GLU A 105 1.82 37.14 9.55
N LYS A 106 2.96 36.44 9.67
CA LYS A 106 3.79 36.46 10.89
C LYS A 106 4.27 37.86 11.23
N LYS A 107 4.62 38.67 10.24
CA LYS A 107 5.05 40.06 10.46
C LYS A 107 3.89 40.93 10.94
N GLN A 108 2.69 40.76 10.39
CA GLN A 108 1.48 41.44 10.85
C GLN A 108 1.10 41.03 12.27
N MET A 109 1.11 39.73 12.57
CA MET A 109 0.86 39.22 13.94
C MET A 109 1.87 39.75 14.95
N ARG A 110 3.17 39.81 14.61
CA ARG A 110 4.19 40.39 15.50
C ARG A 110 3.91 41.87 15.81
N LYS A 111 3.52 42.65 14.80
CA LYS A 111 3.16 44.06 14.98
C LYS A 111 1.91 44.24 15.84
N ALA A 112 0.85 43.46 15.58
CA ALA A 112 -0.39 43.52 16.35
C ALA A 112 -0.16 43.14 17.82
N ARG A 113 0.59 42.06 18.09
CA ARG A 113 0.99 41.67 19.47
C ARG A 113 1.81 42.75 20.15
N GLN A 114 2.78 43.35 19.46
CA GLN A 114 3.60 44.42 20.04
C GLN A 114 2.78 45.68 20.33
N LEU A 115 1.82 46.01 19.46
CA LEU A 115 0.91 47.13 19.66
C LEU A 115 0.00 46.89 20.87
N LEU A 116 -0.60 45.69 20.99
CA LEU A 116 -1.43 45.36 22.14
C LEU A 116 -0.64 45.45 23.45
N ARG A 117 0.56 44.84 23.52
CA ARG A 117 1.44 44.93 24.71
C ARG A 117 1.70 46.38 25.12
N LYS A 118 2.14 47.22 24.18
CA LYS A 118 2.41 48.64 24.46
C LYS A 118 1.16 49.39 24.92
N SER A 119 0.02 49.12 24.28
CA SER A 119 -1.24 49.80 24.58
C SER A 119 -1.77 49.44 25.97
N VAL A 120 -1.71 48.16 26.36
CA VAL A 120 -2.14 47.71 27.69
C VAL A 120 -1.19 48.21 28.78
N ILE A 121 0.12 48.21 28.54
CA ILE A 121 1.12 48.76 29.50
C ILE A 121 0.86 50.26 29.74
N ALA A 122 0.65 51.04 28.69
CA ALA A 122 0.38 52.47 28.81
C ALA A 122 -0.94 52.76 29.55
N ALA A 123 -1.98 51.96 29.27
CA ALA A 123 -3.26 52.03 29.97
C ALA A 123 -3.11 51.67 31.46
N TYR A 124 -2.42 50.58 31.79
CA TYR A 124 -2.19 50.14 33.16
C TYR A 124 -1.40 51.16 33.99
N GLN A 125 -0.35 51.77 33.42
CA GLN A 125 0.42 52.85 34.06
C GLN A 125 -0.44 54.08 34.40
N SER A 126 -1.54 54.30 33.66
CA SER A 126 -2.48 55.39 33.86
C SER A 126 -3.69 55.00 34.74
N ASP A 127 -3.95 53.70 34.92
CA ASP A 127 -5.06 53.12 35.71
C ASP A 127 -4.75 53.06 37.21
N GLY A 128 -3.47 53.06 37.60
CA GLY A 128 -3.06 53.03 39.01
C GLY A 128 -3.37 51.71 39.72
N ASP A 129 -3.23 50.58 39.02
CA ASP A 129 -3.34 49.22 39.59
C ASP A 129 -4.78 48.83 40.04
N ALA A 130 -5.81 49.43 39.43
CA ALA A 130 -7.20 49.12 39.75
C ALA A 130 -7.70 47.79 39.13
N THR A 131 -7.20 47.44 37.94
CA THR A 131 -7.68 46.27 37.17
C THR A 131 -6.90 44.98 37.44
N TRP A 132 -5.58 45.07 37.57
CA TRP A 132 -4.69 43.96 37.94
C TRP A 132 -4.08 44.27 39.31
N GLY A 133 -3.69 43.24 40.06
CA GLY A 133 -3.03 43.44 41.37
C GLY A 133 -1.51 43.48 41.28
N SER A 134 -0.95 43.15 40.11
CA SER A 134 0.46 43.27 39.82
C SER A 134 0.68 43.42 38.31
N MET A 135 1.83 43.99 37.96
CA MET A 135 2.32 44.06 36.58
C MET A 135 2.52 42.66 35.97
N GLU A 136 2.84 41.65 36.79
CA GLU A 136 3.04 40.27 36.36
C GLU A 136 1.71 39.64 35.90
N ASP A 137 0.64 39.81 36.67
CA ASP A 137 -0.70 39.29 36.34
C ASP A 137 -1.23 39.88 35.02
N MET A 138 -1.01 41.18 34.82
CA MET A 138 -1.38 41.87 33.59
C MET A 138 -0.57 41.34 32.40
N ASN A 139 0.74 41.18 32.54
CA ASN A 139 1.59 40.65 31.48
C ASN A 139 1.20 39.21 31.11
N ASP A 140 0.91 38.36 32.10
CA ASP A 140 0.48 36.97 31.86
C ASP A 140 -0.84 36.92 31.07
N ASP A 141 -1.81 37.78 31.41
CA ASP A 141 -3.07 37.89 30.67
C ASP A 141 -2.86 38.41 29.24
N VAL A 142 -2.01 39.43 29.06
CA VAL A 142 -1.70 39.99 27.74
C VAL A 142 -0.94 39.00 26.86
N GLU A 143 0.00 38.23 27.42
CA GLU A 143 0.70 37.18 26.68
C GLU A 143 -0.25 36.05 26.29
N LEU A 144 -1.14 35.64 27.19
CA LEU A 144 -2.18 34.65 26.87
C LEU A 144 -3.09 35.12 25.73
N LEU A 145 -3.50 36.39 25.74
CA LEU A 145 -4.30 36.99 24.67
C LEU A 145 -3.52 37.08 23.36
N CYS A 146 -2.24 37.45 23.40
CA CYS A 146 -1.36 37.47 22.23
C CYS A 146 -1.24 36.10 21.57
N ASP A 147 -1.27 35.02 22.36
CA ASP A 147 -1.15 33.66 21.86
C ASP A 147 -2.49 33.02 21.47
N SER A 148 -3.61 33.47 22.03
CA SER A 148 -4.94 32.90 21.77
C SER A 148 -5.75 33.64 20.70
N LEU A 149 -5.55 34.95 20.53
CA LEU A 149 -6.32 35.78 19.60
C LEU A 149 -5.70 35.81 18.19
N ASP A 150 -6.56 35.98 17.19
CA ASP A 150 -6.18 36.20 15.79
C ASP A 150 -5.85 37.66 15.49
N LEU A 151 -5.38 37.93 14.27
CA LEU A 151 -4.94 39.27 13.85
C LEU A 151 -6.05 40.31 14.01
N ASP A 152 -7.28 39.93 13.66
CA ASP A 152 -8.44 40.82 13.66
C ASP A 152 -8.89 41.15 15.09
N ALA A 153 -8.94 40.15 15.98
CA ALA A 153 -9.29 40.36 17.38
C ALA A 153 -8.22 41.17 18.13
N LEU A 154 -6.93 40.91 17.86
CA LEU A 154 -5.83 41.71 18.40
C LEU A 154 -5.91 43.17 17.92
N GLY A 155 -6.21 43.38 16.63
CA GLY A 155 -6.40 44.71 16.06
C GLY A 155 -7.55 45.47 16.74
N LYS A 156 -8.74 44.85 16.80
CA LYS A 156 -9.91 45.45 17.47
C LYS A 156 -9.64 45.81 18.93
N LEU A 157 -9.01 44.91 19.68
CA LEU A 157 -8.69 45.17 21.09
C LEU A 157 -7.67 46.30 21.23
N SER A 158 -6.69 46.38 20.32
CA SER A 158 -5.72 47.48 20.30
C SER A 158 -6.34 48.82 19.90
N ASP A 159 -7.32 48.82 18.99
CA ASP A 159 -8.04 50.02 18.57
C ASP A 159 -8.97 50.54 19.68
N GLU A 160 -9.65 49.64 20.39
CA GLU A 160 -10.48 49.99 21.55
C GLU A 160 -9.66 50.64 22.68
N LEU A 161 -8.40 50.21 22.86
CA LEU A 161 -7.44 50.81 23.80
C LEU A 161 -6.87 52.17 23.32
N GLY A 162 -7.28 52.65 22.14
CA GLY A 162 -6.91 53.93 21.56
C GLY A 162 -5.93 53.85 20.39
N GLY A 163 -5.61 52.63 19.93
CA GLY A 163 -4.80 52.37 18.74
C GLY A 163 -3.34 52.86 18.88
N PRO A 164 -2.59 52.95 17.77
CA PRO A 164 -1.18 53.38 17.81
C PRO A 164 -0.99 54.80 18.38
N LYS A 165 -2.02 55.65 18.29
CA LYS A 165 -1.99 57.03 18.80
C LYS A 165 -2.04 57.12 20.33
N ALA A 166 -2.57 56.11 21.02
CA ALA A 166 -2.52 56.05 22.48
C ALA A 166 -1.10 55.75 23.01
N THR A 167 -0.22 55.22 22.15
CA THR A 167 1.14 54.83 22.54
C THR A 167 2.23 55.81 22.09
N GLU A 168 1.93 56.76 21.20
CA GLU A 168 2.89 57.73 20.67
C GLU A 168 2.51 59.17 21.10
N GLY A 169 3.34 59.79 21.96
CA GLY A 169 3.43 61.24 22.12
C GLY A 169 2.18 62.00 22.60
N GLY A 170 1.62 61.62 23.76
CA GLY A 170 0.62 62.44 24.47
C GLY A 170 -0.85 62.04 24.30
N GLY A 171 -1.13 60.86 23.71
CA GLY A 171 -2.48 60.29 23.69
C GLY A 171 -2.89 59.71 25.04
N THR A 172 -4.16 59.88 25.42
CA THR A 172 -4.74 59.24 26.60
C THR A 172 -5.28 57.85 26.25
N PRO A 173 -4.82 56.77 26.90
CA PRO A 173 -5.34 55.44 26.68
C PRO A 173 -6.77 55.31 27.23
N ASN A 174 -7.58 54.47 26.60
CA ASN A 174 -8.96 54.24 27.04
C ASN A 174 -9.00 53.20 28.17
N LEU A 175 -9.04 53.69 29.42
CA LEU A 175 -9.01 52.86 30.63
C LEU A 175 -10.26 51.97 30.79
N SER A 176 -11.40 52.36 30.22
CA SER A 176 -12.66 51.60 30.33
C SER A 176 -12.62 50.20 29.69
N VAL A 177 -11.59 49.93 28.89
CA VAL A 177 -11.40 48.67 28.18
C VAL A 177 -10.58 47.67 29.00
N LEU A 178 -9.83 48.11 30.03
CA LEU A 178 -8.98 47.22 30.84
C LEU A 178 -9.74 46.06 31.51
N PRO A 179 -10.93 46.25 32.11
CA PRO A 179 -11.71 45.13 32.64
C PRO A 179 -12.14 44.12 31.55
N LYS A 180 -12.39 44.61 30.32
CA LYS A 180 -12.72 43.74 29.17
C LYS A 180 -11.51 42.93 28.70
N VAL A 181 -10.31 43.52 28.73
CA VAL A 181 -9.05 42.81 28.44
C VAL A 181 -8.87 41.67 29.44
N LYS A 182 -9.04 41.94 30.74
CA LYS A 182 -8.95 40.92 31.79
C LYS A 182 -9.99 39.81 31.62
N GLN A 183 -11.24 40.16 31.32
CA GLN A 183 -12.29 39.18 31.07
C GLN A 183 -12.00 38.31 29.83
N SER A 184 -11.50 38.92 28.76
CA SER A 184 -11.09 38.21 27.55
C SER A 184 -9.96 37.20 27.84
N ALA A 185 -9.02 37.55 28.74
CA ALA A 185 -7.96 36.63 29.15
C ALA A 185 -8.50 35.43 29.93
N GLU A 186 -9.44 35.65 30.85
CA GLU A 186 -10.12 34.57 31.59
C GLU A 186 -10.94 33.64 30.67
N ASP A 187 -11.65 34.20 29.69
CA ASP A 187 -12.38 33.43 28.68
C ASP A 187 -11.41 32.57 27.83
N ALA A 188 -10.25 33.13 27.47
CA ALA A 188 -9.19 32.39 26.78
C ALA A 188 -8.60 31.26 27.64
N ARG A 189 -8.45 31.44 28.96
CA ARG A 189 -8.03 30.39 29.92
C ARG A 189 -9.04 29.24 29.94
N LEU A 190 -10.33 29.58 30.05
CA LEU A 190 -11.41 28.60 30.08
C LEU A 190 -11.47 27.80 28.77
N ALA A 191 -11.40 28.49 27.63
CA ALA A 191 -11.40 27.87 26.31
C ALA A 191 -10.21 26.92 26.13
N ARG A 192 -9.01 27.31 26.55
CA ARG A 192 -7.81 26.45 26.50
C ARG A 192 -7.95 25.21 27.39
N GLY A 193 -8.56 25.38 28.58
CA GLY A 193 -8.89 24.28 29.47
C GLY A 193 -9.88 23.28 28.86
N GLN A 194 -10.94 23.77 28.21
CA GLN A 194 -11.93 22.95 27.51
C GLN A 194 -11.31 22.22 26.31
N ALA A 195 -10.48 22.89 25.51
CA ALA A 195 -9.79 22.30 24.37
C ALA A 195 -8.86 21.15 24.80
N LYS A 196 -8.15 21.30 25.92
CA LYS A 196 -7.29 20.24 26.48
C LYS A 196 -8.11 19.01 26.88
N LYS A 197 -9.23 19.21 27.59
CA LYS A 197 -10.15 18.11 27.97
C LYS A 197 -10.75 17.41 26.75
N ALA A 198 -11.15 18.16 25.72
CA ALA A 198 -11.69 17.61 24.49
C ALA A 198 -10.62 16.81 23.70
N ALA A 199 -9.38 17.28 23.66
CA ALA A 199 -8.28 16.58 23.02
C ALA A 199 -7.95 15.26 23.73
N GLU A 200 -7.94 15.25 25.06
CA GLU A 200 -7.75 14.05 25.87
C GLU A 200 -8.88 13.04 25.64
N ALA A 201 -10.14 13.47 25.72
CA ALA A 201 -11.29 12.63 25.42
C ALA A 201 -11.24 12.03 24.00
N LYS A 202 -10.79 12.80 23.00
CA LYS A 202 -10.63 12.30 21.62
C LYS A 202 -9.51 11.26 21.50
N ARG A 203 -8.41 11.42 22.25
CA ARG A 203 -7.31 10.42 22.29
C ARG A 203 -7.78 9.13 22.95
N ASP A 204 -8.52 9.23 24.04
CA ASP A 204 -9.07 8.06 24.74
C ASP A 204 -10.10 7.32 23.90
N GLN A 205 -11.00 8.05 23.23
CA GLN A 205 -11.93 7.46 22.26
C GLN A 205 -11.20 6.80 21.10
N GLY A 206 -10.14 7.42 20.57
CA GLY A 206 -9.30 6.83 19.53
C GLY A 206 -8.62 5.53 19.97
N ARG A 207 -8.10 5.50 21.20
CA ARG A 207 -7.47 4.31 21.80
C ARG A 207 -8.49 3.20 22.04
N ALA A 208 -9.66 3.53 22.59
CA ALA A 208 -10.76 2.59 22.81
C ALA A 208 -11.30 2.02 21.49
N ALA A 209 -11.45 2.86 20.45
CA ALA A 209 -11.88 2.41 19.13
C ALA A 209 -10.85 1.48 18.47
N MET A 210 -9.56 1.78 18.57
CA MET A 210 -8.49 0.91 18.07
C MET A 210 -8.49 -0.44 18.81
N ALA A 211 -8.57 -0.42 20.14
CA ALA A 211 -8.65 -1.64 20.95
C ALA A 211 -9.89 -2.49 20.60
N LYS A 212 -11.05 -1.85 20.39
CA LYS A 212 -12.27 -2.54 19.94
C LYS A 212 -12.12 -3.14 18.55
N LYS A 213 -11.48 -2.43 17.61
CA LYS A 213 -11.21 -2.93 16.26
C LYS A 213 -10.25 -4.12 16.27
N GLU A 214 -9.20 -4.06 17.10
CA GLU A 214 -8.24 -5.15 17.27
C GLU A 214 -8.90 -6.38 17.91
N ALA A 215 -9.72 -6.19 18.94
CA ALA A 215 -10.49 -7.27 19.56
C ALA A 215 -11.48 -7.91 18.57
N ALA A 216 -12.19 -7.11 17.77
CA ALA A 216 -13.10 -7.61 16.74
C ALA A 216 -12.36 -8.36 15.62
N ALA A 217 -11.18 -7.87 15.19
CA ALA A 217 -10.35 -8.55 14.22
C ALA A 217 -9.85 -9.91 14.75
N ARG A 218 -9.39 -9.96 16.00
CA ARG A 218 -8.97 -11.21 16.65
C ARG A 218 -10.12 -12.20 16.81
N ALA A 219 -11.32 -11.73 17.16
CA ALA A 219 -12.51 -12.57 17.27
C ALA A 219 -12.97 -13.10 15.90
N ALA A 220 -13.02 -12.26 14.86
CA ALA A 220 -13.34 -12.68 13.50
C ALA A 220 -12.32 -13.69 12.96
N GLN A 221 -11.05 -13.51 13.30
CA GLN A 221 -9.96 -14.39 12.89
C GLN A 221 -10.03 -15.76 13.60
N ALA A 222 -10.36 -15.80 14.89
CA ALA A 222 -10.61 -17.04 15.63
C ALA A 222 -11.81 -17.83 15.08
N SER A 223 -12.80 -17.16 14.47
CA SER A 223 -13.94 -17.81 13.83
C SER A 223 -13.68 -18.36 12.42
N LYS A 224 -12.46 -18.21 11.86
CA LYS A 224 -12.15 -18.68 10.50
C LYS A 224 -12.21 -20.23 10.44
N PRO A 225 -13.07 -20.82 9.57
CA PRO A 225 -13.22 -22.27 9.49
C PRO A 225 -11.94 -22.95 9.02
N PHE A 226 -11.73 -24.20 9.45
CA PHE A 226 -10.60 -25.01 8.98
C PHE A 226 -10.77 -25.32 7.49
N THR A 227 -9.74 -25.06 6.70
CA THR A 227 -9.71 -25.42 5.29
C THR A 227 -9.62 -26.94 5.12
N LYS A 228 -9.94 -27.44 3.92
CA LYS A 228 -9.86 -28.88 3.61
C LYS A 228 -8.43 -29.42 3.80
N GLU A 229 -7.41 -28.62 3.50
CA GLU A 229 -6.01 -28.97 3.70
C GLU A 229 -5.64 -29.04 5.18
N GLU A 230 -6.08 -28.07 5.98
CA GLU A 230 -5.88 -28.08 7.44
C GLU A 230 -6.58 -29.27 8.10
N LEU A 231 -7.77 -29.66 7.63
CA LEU A 231 -8.48 -30.85 8.11
C LEU A 231 -7.72 -32.14 7.77
N ALA A 232 -7.16 -32.24 6.56
CA ALA A 232 -6.34 -33.37 6.16
C ALA A 232 -5.02 -33.42 6.96
N ALA A 233 -4.41 -32.27 7.25
CA ALA A 233 -3.23 -32.17 8.11
C ALA A 233 -3.54 -32.56 9.55
N LEU A 234 -4.69 -32.13 10.09
CA LEU A 234 -5.16 -32.50 11.43
C LEU A 234 -5.36 -34.01 11.56
N ALA A 235 -6.03 -34.65 10.60
CA ALA A 235 -6.21 -36.11 10.59
C ALA A 235 -4.87 -36.86 10.58
N LYS A 236 -3.90 -36.39 9.77
CA LYS A 236 -2.53 -36.94 9.74
C LYS A 236 -1.80 -36.74 11.07
N ALA A 237 -1.90 -35.54 11.65
CA ALA A 237 -1.24 -35.20 12.90
C ALA A 237 -1.78 -36.02 14.07
N VAL A 238 -3.10 -36.20 14.18
CA VAL A 238 -3.74 -37.01 15.22
C VAL A 238 -3.27 -38.46 15.17
N LYS A 239 -3.07 -39.01 13.97
CA LYS A 239 -2.49 -40.36 13.77
C LYS A 239 -1.02 -40.41 14.13
N LYS A 240 -0.25 -39.36 13.78
CA LYS A 240 1.19 -39.26 14.04
C LYS A 240 1.52 -39.05 15.53
N TYR A 241 0.63 -38.39 16.26
CA TYR A 241 0.77 -38.09 17.69
C TYR A 241 -0.36 -38.77 18.49
N PRO A 242 -0.16 -40.02 18.99
CA PRO A 242 -1.17 -40.78 19.74
C PRO A 242 -1.62 -40.13 21.05
N PRO A 243 -2.77 -40.54 21.63
CA PRO A 243 -3.23 -40.05 22.94
C PRO A 243 -2.27 -40.42 24.08
N GLY A 244 -2.13 -39.55 25.08
CA GLY A 244 -1.41 -39.84 26.33
C GLY A 244 -0.37 -38.81 26.77
N GLY A 245 0.08 -37.91 25.89
CA GLY A 245 1.08 -36.88 26.22
C GLY A 245 0.49 -35.48 26.44
N ALA A 246 0.90 -34.77 27.49
CA ALA A 246 0.50 -33.37 27.74
C ALA A 246 0.87 -32.43 26.58
N ASN A 247 1.93 -32.75 25.81
CA ASN A 247 2.38 -31.98 24.65
C ASN A 247 1.77 -32.42 23.32
N ARG A 248 0.84 -33.38 23.30
CA ARG A 248 0.23 -33.90 22.08
C ARG A 248 -0.36 -32.77 21.22
N TRP A 249 -1.19 -31.93 21.82
CA TRP A 249 -1.90 -30.88 21.09
C TRP A 249 -1.00 -29.73 20.65
N ASN A 250 0.08 -29.45 21.40
CA ASN A 250 1.14 -28.53 20.97
C ASN A 250 1.86 -29.05 19.71
N ALA A 251 2.16 -30.36 19.66
CA ALA A 251 2.82 -30.97 18.51
C ALA A 251 1.89 -31.03 17.29
N ILE A 252 0.59 -31.31 17.49
CA ILE A 252 -0.43 -31.31 16.44
C ILE A 252 -0.60 -29.91 15.84
N SER A 253 -0.75 -28.88 16.67
CA SER A 253 -0.90 -27.51 16.17
C SER A 253 0.33 -27.04 15.40
N LEU A 254 1.54 -27.30 15.93
CA LEU A 254 2.80 -26.99 15.25
C LEU A 254 2.91 -27.71 13.90
N PHE A 255 2.51 -28.98 13.84
CA PHE A 255 2.53 -29.76 12.60
C PHE A 255 1.59 -29.16 11.54
N ILE A 256 0.36 -28.80 11.90
CA ILE A 256 -0.59 -28.17 10.98
C ILE A 256 -0.06 -26.82 10.51
N ASN A 257 0.47 -26.00 11.41
CA ASN A 257 1.00 -24.68 11.09
C ASN A 257 2.21 -24.74 10.15
N ASN A 258 3.08 -25.75 10.33
CA ASN A 258 4.23 -25.91 9.46
C ASN A 258 3.86 -26.49 8.08
N MET A 259 2.85 -27.36 8.02
CA MET A 259 2.41 -28.03 6.79
C MET A 259 1.54 -27.14 5.90
N CYS A 260 0.54 -26.49 6.49
CA CYS A 260 -0.43 -25.68 5.76
C CYS A 260 -0.05 -24.20 5.69
N LYS A 261 0.91 -23.76 6.51
CA LYS A 261 1.36 -22.36 6.62
C LYS A 261 0.18 -21.38 6.58
N PRO A 262 -0.85 -21.57 7.43
CA PRO A 262 -1.96 -20.65 7.47
C PRO A 262 -1.45 -19.26 7.82
N GLU A 263 -2.08 -18.24 7.24
CA GLU A 263 -1.75 -16.83 7.47
C GLU A 263 -1.66 -16.50 8.98
N ILE A 264 -2.44 -17.21 9.79
CA ILE A 264 -2.35 -17.20 11.26
C ILE A 264 -2.17 -18.63 11.76
N PRO A 265 -1.15 -18.89 12.60
CA PRO A 265 -0.97 -20.19 13.22
C PRO A 265 -2.19 -20.62 14.04
N ARG A 266 -2.73 -21.80 13.76
CA ARG A 266 -3.77 -22.45 14.56
C ARG A 266 -3.27 -22.78 15.95
N THR A 267 -4.07 -22.52 16.97
CA THR A 267 -3.71 -22.85 18.36
C THR A 267 -4.01 -24.31 18.69
N LYS A 268 -3.51 -24.78 19.83
CA LYS A 268 -3.79 -26.15 20.30
C LYS A 268 -5.27 -26.31 20.67
N GLU A 269 -5.90 -25.27 21.20
CA GLU A 269 -7.32 -25.24 21.56
C GLU A 269 -8.21 -25.39 20.33
N GLU A 270 -7.94 -24.65 19.25
CA GLU A 270 -8.68 -24.76 17.99
C GLU A 270 -8.58 -26.16 17.36
N CYS A 271 -7.40 -26.79 17.47
CA CYS A 271 -7.19 -28.16 16.97
C CYS A 271 -7.97 -29.20 17.78
N ILE A 272 -8.08 -29.01 19.11
CA ILE A 272 -8.86 -29.86 20.01
C ILE A 272 -10.35 -29.74 19.68
N GLU A 273 -10.86 -28.51 19.64
CA GLU A 273 -12.27 -28.24 19.34
C GLU A 273 -12.65 -28.80 17.98
N ARG A 274 -11.81 -28.59 16.96
CA ARG A 274 -12.08 -29.11 15.62
C ARG A 274 -12.06 -30.62 15.58
N TYR A 275 -11.12 -31.28 16.26
CA TYR A 275 -11.07 -32.72 16.37
C TYR A 275 -12.32 -33.29 17.07
N ASN A 276 -12.75 -32.69 18.18
CA ASN A 276 -13.94 -33.10 18.92
C ASN A 276 -15.23 -32.89 18.11
N ALA A 277 -15.33 -31.80 17.34
CA ALA A 277 -16.45 -31.55 16.44
C ALA A 277 -16.52 -32.59 15.30
N ILE A 278 -15.37 -33.04 14.79
CA ILE A 278 -15.31 -34.11 13.79
C ILE A 278 -15.67 -35.46 14.42
N ALA A 279 -15.13 -35.75 15.61
CA ALA A 279 -15.38 -37.00 16.33
C ALA A 279 -16.84 -37.16 16.80
N SER A 280 -17.53 -36.04 17.10
CA SER A 280 -18.95 -36.02 17.44
C SER A 280 -19.89 -35.99 16.22
N GLY A 281 -19.36 -36.01 14.99
CA GLY A 281 -20.17 -36.03 13.77
C GLY A 281 -20.72 -34.66 13.32
N ALA A 282 -20.41 -33.57 14.03
CA ALA A 282 -20.87 -32.22 13.73
C ALA A 282 -20.10 -31.52 12.58
N GLY A 283 -19.13 -32.18 11.96
CA GLY A 283 -18.16 -31.56 11.04
C GLY A 283 -18.46 -31.63 9.54
N ALA A 284 -19.51 -32.34 9.10
CA ALA A 284 -19.82 -32.56 7.68
C ALA A 284 -21.15 -31.88 7.29
N GLY A 285 -21.16 -30.56 7.19
CA GLY A 285 -22.37 -29.81 6.82
C GLY A 285 -22.08 -28.33 6.57
N GLY A 286 -21.29 -28.02 5.56
CA GLY A 286 -20.93 -26.64 5.21
C GLY A 286 -20.54 -26.50 3.74
N ALA A 287 -21.28 -27.14 2.84
CA ALA A 287 -21.16 -26.94 1.39
C ALA A 287 -22.44 -27.42 0.68
N ALA A 288 -23.53 -26.68 0.84
CA ALA A 288 -24.66 -26.72 -0.08
C ALA A 288 -25.26 -25.31 -0.14
N ALA A 289 -24.65 -24.45 -0.96
CA ALA A 289 -25.27 -23.19 -1.34
C ALA A 289 -26.41 -23.52 -2.31
N SER A 290 -27.64 -23.46 -1.80
CA SER A 290 -28.86 -23.43 -2.59
C SER A 290 -28.93 -22.10 -3.34
N GLY A 291 -28.47 -22.09 -4.59
CA GLY A 291 -28.85 -21.09 -5.58
C GLY A 291 -30.25 -21.40 -6.08
N GLY A 292 -31.26 -21.04 -5.30
CA GLY A 292 -32.66 -20.99 -5.75
C GLY A 292 -32.85 -19.70 -6.54
N ASP A 293 -32.67 -19.77 -7.85
CA ASP A 293 -33.06 -18.71 -8.78
C ASP A 293 -34.60 -18.71 -8.86
N ALA A 294 -35.18 -17.62 -8.38
CA ALA A 294 -36.61 -17.38 -8.44
C ALA A 294 -36.96 -16.89 -9.86
N ALA A 295 -37.47 -17.78 -10.70
CA ALA A 295 -38.13 -17.42 -11.95
C ALA A 295 -39.65 -17.61 -11.80
N ALA A 296 -40.33 -16.56 -11.35
CA ALA A 296 -41.76 -16.40 -11.52
C ALA A 296 -42.03 -15.83 -12.92
N GLY A 297 -42.91 -16.49 -13.69
CA GLY A 297 -43.33 -16.03 -15.01
C GLY A 297 -44.39 -16.93 -15.60
N GLY A 298 -45.62 -16.84 -15.09
CA GLY A 298 -46.78 -17.53 -15.62
C GLY A 298 -47.31 -16.88 -16.90
N THR A 299 -47.59 -17.70 -17.90
CA THR A 299 -48.62 -17.55 -18.96
C THR A 299 -48.84 -19.00 -19.43
N GLY A 300 -50.01 -19.64 -19.36
CA GLY A 300 -51.33 -19.21 -19.80
C GLY A 300 -51.70 -20.12 -20.97
N GLY A 301 -52.55 -21.14 -20.76
CA GLY A 301 -52.98 -22.02 -21.86
C GLY A 301 -53.99 -23.11 -21.46
N GLY A 302 -55.17 -23.04 -22.08
CA GLY A 302 -56.16 -24.12 -22.20
C GLY A 302 -57.38 -23.91 -21.29
N VAL A 303 -58.62 -23.96 -21.77
CA VAL A 303 -59.21 -24.40 -23.04
C VAL A 303 -60.55 -23.70 -23.18
#